data_AF-A0A416M639-F1
#
_entry.id   AF-A0A416M639-F1
#
_cell.length_a   1.000
_cell.length_b   1.000
_cell.length_c   1.000
_cell.angle_alpha   90.00
_cell.angle_beta   90.00
_cell.angle_gamma   90.00
#
_symmetry.space_group_name_H-M   'P 1'
#
loop_
_entity.id
_entity.type
_entity.pdbx_description
1 polymer ?
#
loop_
_entity_poly.entity_id
_entity_poly.type
_entity_poly.pdbx_seq_one_letter_code
_entity_poly.pdbx_strand_id
1 'polypeptide(L)'
;MIDELMEKLLEEPVVDNNEIVFTSRAVELIHEISEKCKGIQIVEQTREQAEEYAKDLSAEQVYVDMLCKIVDAPTTLHMKCSVRMLIPIIDRKLRERGL
;
A
#
# COMPACT_ATOMS: atom_id res chain seq x y z
N MET A 1 2.51 -6.89 14.06
CA MET A 1 1.16 -6.39 13.68
C MET A 1 1.25 -5.68 12.32
N ILE A 2 0.14 -5.38 11.62
CA ILE A 2 0.20 -4.60 10.36
C ILE A 2 0.88 -3.25 10.60
N ASP A 3 0.55 -2.58 11.70
CA ASP A 3 1.09 -1.27 12.05
C ASP A 3 2.65 -1.29 12.15
N GLU A 4 3.23 -2.29 12.80
CA GLU A 4 4.70 -2.45 12.92
C GLU A 4 5.39 -2.73 11.57
N LEU A 5 4.71 -3.42 10.65
CA LEU A 5 5.25 -3.65 9.31
C LEU A 5 5.18 -2.39 8.45
N MET A 6 4.13 -1.58 8.65
CA MET A 6 4.02 -0.28 8.01
C MET A 6 5.09 0.69 8.48
N GLU A 7 5.37 0.74 9.78
CA GLU A 7 6.47 1.55 10.32
C GLU A 7 7.80 1.20 9.64
N LYS A 8 8.10 -0.10 9.51
CA LYS A 8 9.29 -0.57 8.79
C LYS A 8 9.27 -0.18 7.31
N LEU A 9 8.13 -0.28 6.64
CA LEU A 9 8.00 0.11 5.23
C LEU A 9 8.23 1.62 5.04
N LEU A 10 7.80 2.45 5.99
CA LEU A 10 8.02 3.90 5.96
C LEU A 10 9.48 4.29 6.23
N GLU A 11 10.25 3.44 6.90
CA GLU A 11 11.69 3.62 7.13
C GLU A 11 12.55 3.20 5.92
N GLU A 12 11.99 2.46 4.96
CA GLU A 12 12.74 2.03 3.77
C GLU A 12 13.11 3.24 2.88
N PRO A 13 14.33 3.28 2.34
CA PRO A 13 14.80 4.37 1.49
C PRO A 13 14.23 4.24 0.07
N VAL A 14 12.91 4.40 -0.05
CA VAL A 14 12.16 4.23 -1.30
C VAL A 14 12.16 5.46 -2.19
N VAL A 15 12.88 6.53 -1.83
CA VAL A 15 12.97 7.76 -2.63
C VAL A 15 14.34 7.81 -3.30
N ASP A 16 14.35 7.86 -4.63
CA ASP A 16 15.54 8.08 -5.44
C ASP A 16 15.25 9.17 -6.49
N ASN A 17 16.08 10.21 -6.55
CA ASN A 17 15.92 11.34 -7.48
C ASN A 17 14.50 11.93 -7.56
N ASN A 18 13.80 12.03 -6.42
CA ASN A 18 12.42 12.53 -6.30
C ASN A 18 11.36 11.62 -6.95
N GLU A 19 11.70 10.37 -7.23
CA GLU A 19 10.80 9.31 -7.66
C GLU A 19 10.73 8.21 -6.60
N ILE A 20 9.61 7.47 -6.56
CA ILE A 20 9.50 6.29 -5.71
C ILE A 20 10.13 5.11 -6.41
N VAL A 21 11.11 4.48 -5.77
CA VAL A 21 11.76 3.25 -6.22
C VAL A 21 11.73 2.25 -5.07
N PHE A 22 10.90 1.21 -5.20
CA PHE A 22 10.80 0.19 -4.17
C PHE A 22 12.07 -0.65 -4.08
N THR A 23 12.69 -0.69 -2.91
CA THR A 23 13.76 -1.63 -2.59
C THR A 23 13.19 -3.06 -2.55
N SER A 24 14.03 -4.09 -2.72
CA SER A 24 13.58 -5.48 -2.53
C SER A 24 12.95 -5.69 -1.16
N ARG A 25 13.46 -5.00 -0.13
CA ARG A 25 12.93 -5.07 1.22
C ARG A 25 11.56 -4.39 1.36
N ALA A 26 11.36 -3.25 0.72
CA ALA A 26 10.06 -2.59 0.66
C ALA A 26 9.02 -3.49 -0.03
N VAL A 27 9.40 -4.16 -1.12
CA VAL A 27 8.54 -5.11 -1.83
C VAL A 27 8.15 -6.29 -0.93
N GLU A 28 9.11 -6.90 -0.21
CA GLU A 28 8.83 -7.96 0.77
C GLU A 28 7.84 -7.52 1.85
N LEU A 29 8.02 -6.31 2.40
CA LEU A 29 7.13 -5.76 3.43
C LEU A 29 5.73 -5.53 2.86
N ILE A 30 5.61 -4.97 1.64
CA ILE A 30 4.33 -4.77 0.96
C ILE A 30 3.59 -6.09 0.78
N HIS A 31 4.29 -7.14 0.33
CA HIS A 31 3.72 -8.48 0.22
C HIS A 31 3.23 -9.00 1.58
N GLU A 32 4.05 -8.90 2.63
CA GLU A 32 3.68 -9.39 3.96
C GLU A 32 2.46 -8.65 4.53
N ILE A 33 2.40 -7.33 4.35
CA ILE A 33 1.26 -6.51 4.78
C ILE A 33 0.01 -6.91 4.00
N SER A 34 0.11 -7.06 2.67
CA SER A 34 -0.99 -7.50 1.80
C SER A 34 -1.56 -8.84 2.25
N GLU A 35 -0.71 -9.83 2.52
CA GLU A 35 -1.15 -11.14 3.04
C GLU A 35 -1.90 -11.01 4.36
N LYS A 36 -1.46 -10.12 5.26
CA LYS A 36 -2.16 -9.88 6.54
C LYS A 36 -3.46 -9.07 6.37
N CYS A 37 -3.63 -8.37 5.25
CA CYS A 37 -4.88 -7.70 4.90
C CYS A 37 -5.95 -8.66 4.34
N LYS A 38 -5.55 -9.84 3.85
CA LYS A 38 -6.48 -10.86 3.34
C LYS A 38 -7.43 -11.32 4.44
N GLY A 39 -8.72 -11.42 4.10
CA GLY A 39 -9.77 -11.83 5.04
C GLY A 39 -10.33 -10.71 5.92
N ILE A 40 -9.84 -9.47 5.79
CA ILE A 40 -10.52 -8.31 6.35
C ILE A 40 -11.74 -8.01 5.48
N GLN A 41 -12.94 -8.20 6.03
CA GLN A 41 -14.21 -8.11 5.28
C GLN A 41 -14.34 -6.82 4.46
N ILE A 42 -13.94 -5.67 5.02
CA ILE A 42 -14.03 -4.39 4.30
C ILE A 42 -13.09 -4.32 3.09
N VAL A 43 -11.92 -4.96 3.15
CA VAL A 43 -10.95 -5.00 2.03
C VAL A 43 -11.52 -5.82 0.87
N GLU A 44 -12.16 -6.95 1.16
CA GLU A 44 -12.80 -7.77 0.13
C GLU A 44 -14.00 -7.06 -0.50
N GLN A 45 -14.80 -6.37 0.30
CA GLN A 45 -15.98 -5.64 -0.17
C GLN A 45 -15.62 -4.44 -1.06
N THR A 46 -14.50 -3.76 -0.80
CA THR A 46 -14.08 -2.60 -1.58
C THR A 46 -13.07 -2.93 -2.68
N ARG A 47 -12.67 -4.21 -2.82
CA ARG A 47 -11.65 -4.65 -3.77
C ARG A 47 -11.89 -4.17 -5.20
N GLU A 48 -13.08 -4.40 -5.76
CA GLU A 48 -13.40 -4.01 -7.14
C GLU A 48 -13.33 -2.49 -7.35
N GLN A 49 -13.82 -1.72 -6.38
CA GLN A 49 -13.77 -0.26 -6.44
C GLN A 49 -12.33 0.25 -6.36
N ALA A 50 -11.52 -0.38 -5.51
CA ALA A 50 -10.12 -0.05 -5.33
C ALA A 50 -9.29 -0.40 -6.60
N GLU A 51 -9.61 -1.53 -7.24
CA GLU A 51 -9.02 -1.94 -8.51
C GLU A 51 -9.38 -0.98 -9.66
N GLU A 52 -10.65 -0.58 -9.77
CA GLU A 52 -11.07 0.39 -10.79
C GLU A 52 -10.44 1.76 -10.55
N TYR A 53 -10.35 2.22 -9.30
CA TYR A 53 -9.63 3.45 -8.92
C TYR A 53 -8.17 3.44 -9.37
N ALA A 54 -7.48 2.30 -9.20
CA ALA A 54 -6.06 2.18 -9.45
C ALA A 54 -5.72 1.72 -10.88
N LYS A 55 -6.70 1.55 -11.76
CA LYS A 55 -6.52 0.95 -13.09
C LYS A 55 -5.42 1.63 -13.90
N ASP A 56 -5.40 2.95 -13.92
CA ASP A 56 -4.44 3.76 -14.69
C ASP A 56 -3.26 4.27 -13.84
N LEU A 57 -3.12 3.79 -12.60
CA LEU A 57 -2.06 4.20 -11.68
C LEU A 57 -0.94 3.15 -11.61
N SER A 58 0.29 3.61 -11.47
CA SER A 58 1.44 2.77 -11.09
C SER A 58 1.40 2.40 -9.60
N ALA A 59 2.20 1.41 -9.20
CA ALA A 59 2.32 1.02 -7.78
C ALA A 59 2.86 2.19 -6.94
N GLU A 60 3.81 2.93 -7.52
CA GLU A 60 4.44 4.13 -6.98
C GLU A 60 3.43 5.25 -6.75
N GLN A 61 2.56 5.53 -7.75
CA GLN A 61 1.51 6.54 -7.61
C GLN A 61 0.47 6.17 -6.53
N VAL A 62 0.07 4.90 -6.46
CA VAL A 62 -0.85 4.43 -5.40
C VAL A 62 -0.18 4.51 -4.03
N TYR A 63 1.13 4.25 -3.94
CA TYR A 63 1.88 4.40 -2.69
C TYR A 63 1.94 5.85 -2.23
N VAL A 64 2.24 6.80 -3.14
CA VAL A 64 2.23 8.23 -2.79
C VAL A 64 0.83 8.69 -2.36
N ASP A 65 -0.23 8.30 -3.08
CA ASP A 65 -1.61 8.61 -2.69
C ASP A 65 -1.95 8.05 -1.30
N MET A 66 -1.53 6.82 -1.00
CA MET A 66 -1.70 6.22 0.31
C MET A 66 -1.01 7.05 1.40
N LEU A 67 0.21 7.53 1.17
CA LEU A 67 0.93 8.40 2.11
C LEU A 67 0.19 9.73 2.33
N CYS A 68 -0.32 10.35 1.27
CA CYS A 68 -1.14 11.56 1.38
C CYS A 68 -2.39 11.29 2.24
N LYS A 69 -3.11 10.19 1.99
CA LYS A 69 -4.31 9.82 2.77
C LYS A 69 -4.00 9.49 4.23
N ILE A 70 -2.82 8.98 4.54
CA ILE A 70 -2.35 8.76 5.90
C ILE A 70 -2.16 10.10 6.62
N VAL A 71 -1.50 11.07 5.96
CA VAL A 71 -1.25 12.41 6.51
C VAL A 71 -2.55 13.20 6.70
N ASP A 72 -3.47 13.09 5.73
CA ASP A 72 -4.74 13.82 5.73
C ASP A 72 -5.86 13.12 6.54
N ALA A 73 -5.58 11.94 7.10
CA ALA A 73 -6.57 11.15 7.81
C ALA A 73 -7.10 11.88 9.07
N PRO A 74 -8.42 12.09 9.21
CA PRO A 74 -8.97 12.82 10.35
C PRO A 74 -8.91 12.00 11.66
N THR A 75 -8.73 10.67 11.58
CA THR A 75 -8.57 9.81 12.75
C THR A 75 -7.63 8.63 12.45
N THR A 76 -7.09 8.01 13.51
CA THR A 76 -6.27 6.79 13.40
C THR A 76 -7.00 5.65 12.68
N LEU A 77 -8.33 5.57 12.77
CA LEU A 77 -9.10 4.56 12.04
C LEU A 77 -9.02 4.77 10.52
N HIS A 78 -9.18 6.02 10.05
CA HIS A 78 -9.06 6.37 8.64
C HIS A 78 -7.66 6.10 8.11
N MET A 79 -6.64 6.41 8.92
CA MET A 79 -5.24 6.13 8.61
C MET A 79 -5.01 4.63 8.39
N LYS A 80 -5.46 3.79 9.35
CA LYS A 80 -5.32 2.32 9.25
C LYS A 80 -6.14 1.73 8.09
N CYS A 81 -7.31 2.27 7.79
CA CYS A 81 -8.10 1.83 6.64
C CYS A 81 -7.41 2.14 5.31
N SER A 82 -6.79 3.31 5.18
CA SER A 82 -6.07 3.70 3.95
C SER A 82 -4.98 2.69 3.60
N VAL A 83 -4.17 2.30 4.58
CA VAL A 83 -3.17 1.24 4.43
C VAL A 83 -3.81 -0.08 3.97
N ARG A 84 -4.82 -0.55 4.70
CA ARG A 84 -5.42 -1.86 4.48
C ARG A 84 -6.11 -1.99 3.13
N MET A 85 -6.60 -0.88 2.57
CA MET A 85 -7.23 -0.87 1.25
C MET A 85 -6.21 -0.72 0.12
N LEU A 86 -5.17 0.08 0.29
CA LEU A 86 -4.26 0.44 -0.81
C LEU A 86 -3.04 -0.48 -0.94
N ILE A 87 -2.51 -1.02 0.16
CA ILE A 87 -1.38 -1.96 0.09
C ILE A 87 -1.67 -3.18 -0.78
N PRO A 88 -2.84 -3.86 -0.70
CA PRO A 88 -3.14 -4.99 -1.57
C PRO A 88 -3.12 -4.65 -3.07
N ILE A 89 -3.44 -3.40 -3.43
CA ILE A 89 -3.38 -2.92 -4.81
C ILE A 89 -1.93 -2.76 -5.26
N ILE A 90 -1.10 -2.15 -4.41
CA ILE A 90 0.33 -1.96 -4.65
C ILE A 90 1.00 -3.32 -4.83
N ASP A 91 0.74 -4.25 -3.91
CA ASP A 91 1.19 -5.65 -3.96
C ASP A 91 0.84 -6.32 -5.30
N ARG A 92 -0.41 -6.22 -5.73
CA ARG A 92 -0.85 -6.78 -7.01
C ARG A 92 -0.07 -6.19 -8.19
N LYS A 93 0.10 -4.87 -8.24
CA LYS A 93 0.83 -4.19 -9.33
C LYS A 93 2.32 -4.55 -9.36
N LEU A 94 2.93 -4.77 -8.20
CA LEU A 94 4.31 -5.26 -8.11
C LEU A 94 4.41 -6.70 -8.64
N ARG A 95 3.48 -7.57 -8.25
CA ARG A 95 3.43 -8.96 -8.75
C ARG A 95 3.22 -9.05 -10.25
N GLU A 96 2.39 -8.17 -10.83
CA GLU A 96 2.20 -8.07 -12.29
C GLU A 96 3.50 -7.69 -13.03
N ARG A 97 4.44 -7.03 -12.34
CA ARG A 97 5.79 -6.71 -12.84
C ARG A 97 6.83 -7.80 -12.54
N GLY A 98 6.45 -8.87 -11.84
CA GLY A 98 7.36 -9.92 -11.38
C GLY A 98 8.24 -9.52 -10.20
N LEU A 99 7.83 -8.50 -9.45
CA LEU A 99 8.47 -8.05 -8.21
C LEU A 99 7.79 -8.69 -7.00
#